data_AF-A2DCX4-F1
#
_entry.id   AF-A2DCX4-F1
#
_cell.length_a   1.000
_cell.length_b   1.000
_cell.length_c   1.000
_cell.angle_alpha   90.00
_cell.angle_beta   90.00
_cell.angle_gamma   90.00
#
_symmetry.space_group_name_H-M   'P 1'
#
loop_
_entity.id
_entity.type
_entity.pdbx_description
1 polymer ?
#
loop_
_entity_poly.entity_id
_entity_poly.type
_entity_poly.pdbx_seq_one_letter_code
_entity_poly.pdbx_strand_id
1 'polypeptide(L)'
;MGKTSNLIVSGIVGFLFAVAWWIFIDAAAFHDHAGEGAGNFVFYLPGILATVGLFLLNNLPNPLFESGDAWGAEETPVWQKILIVISIMLHLAGLIMTIWVFAHWNKKGYLDTNYPGFKPTKVKQYLGIASIVQTILIIISSLLWRFAWISEENY
;
A
#
# COMPACT_ATOMS: atom_id res chain seq x y z
N MET A 1 -20.11 -12.15 -19.36
CA MET A 1 -19.87 -10.74 -18.97
C MET A 1 -18.59 -10.55 -18.16
N GLY A 2 -18.12 -11.52 -17.35
CA GLY A 2 -16.94 -11.24 -16.52
C GLY A 2 -15.56 -11.28 -17.19
N LYS A 3 -15.37 -11.83 -18.41
CA LYS A 3 -14.10 -11.63 -19.13
C LYS A 3 -13.78 -10.13 -19.35
N THR A 4 -14.79 -9.35 -19.77
CA THR A 4 -14.66 -7.90 -19.92
C THR A 4 -14.50 -7.20 -18.57
N SER A 5 -15.23 -7.65 -17.54
CA SER A 5 -15.10 -7.12 -16.17
C SER A 5 -13.69 -7.33 -15.62
N ASN A 6 -13.16 -8.55 -15.72
CA ASN A 6 -11.83 -8.92 -15.24
C ASN A 6 -10.73 -8.15 -15.99
N LEU A 7 -10.89 -7.93 -17.30
CA LEU A 7 -9.97 -7.08 -18.07
C LEU A 7 -9.94 -5.64 -17.51
N ILE A 8 -11.11 -5.07 -17.23
CA ILE A 8 -11.23 -3.72 -16.66
C ILE A 8 -10.62 -3.69 -15.25
N VAL A 9 -10.95 -4.65 -14.40
CA VAL A 9 -10.44 -4.75 -13.02
C VAL A 9 -8.92 -4.87 -13.02
N SER A 10 -8.33 -5.75 -13.83
CA SER A 10 -6.87 -5.87 -13.92
C SER A 10 -6.21 -4.58 -14.39
N GLY A 11 -6.82 -3.87 -15.35
CA GLY A 11 -6.33 -2.57 -15.81
C GLY A 11 -6.34 -1.52 -14.71
N ILE A 12 -7.45 -1.40 -13.97
CA ILE A 12 -7.59 -0.46 -12.85
C ILE A 12 -6.61 -0.78 -11.73
N VAL A 13 -6.50 -2.04 -11.32
CA VAL A 13 -5.58 -2.48 -10.26
C VAL A 13 -4.13 -2.17 -10.65
N GLY A 14 -3.71 -2.57 -11.85
CA GLY A 14 -2.35 -2.30 -12.33
C GLY A 14 -2.04 -0.80 -12.39
N PHE A 15 -3.02 0.00 -12.84
CA PHE A 15 -2.89 1.46 -12.86
C PHE A 15 -2.75 2.06 -11.46
N LEU A 16 -3.61 1.67 -10.50
CA LEU A 16 -3.54 2.16 -9.12
C LEU A 16 -2.20 1.81 -8.47
N PHE A 17 -1.72 0.58 -8.65
CA PHE A 17 -0.42 0.15 -8.13
C PHE A 17 0.74 0.95 -8.75
N ALA A 18 0.72 1.16 -10.07
CA ALA A 18 1.75 1.93 -10.76
C ALA A 18 1.76 3.40 -10.32
N VAL A 19 0.59 4.04 -10.24
CA VAL A 19 0.44 5.43 -9.79
C VAL A 19 0.88 5.58 -8.32
N ALA A 20 0.57 4.60 -7.47
CA ALA A 20 1.00 4.63 -6.07
C ALA A 20 2.52 4.75 -5.93
N TRP A 21 3.26 3.87 -6.62
CA TRP A 21 4.72 3.91 -6.61
C TRP A 21 5.28 5.13 -7.35
N TRP A 22 4.64 5.56 -8.43
CA TRP A 22 5.03 6.78 -9.14
C TRP A 22 5.00 8.02 -8.24
N ILE A 23 3.90 8.25 -7.53
CA ILE A 23 3.73 9.40 -6.63
C ILE A 23 4.83 9.40 -5.54
N PHE A 24 5.15 8.23 -4.99
CA PHE A 24 6.19 8.12 -3.97
C PHE A 24 7.59 8.39 -4.53
N ILE A 25 7.91 7.84 -5.71
CA ILE A 25 9.20 8.06 -6.39
C ILE A 25 9.38 9.53 -6.74
N ASP A 26 8.34 10.19 -7.27
CA ASP A 26 8.35 11.62 -7.56
C ASP A 26 8.64 12.45 -6.30
N ALA A 27 7.99 12.12 -5.18
CA ALA A 27 8.24 12.80 -3.91
C ALA A 27 9.64 12.55 -3.35
N ALA A 28 10.18 11.34 -3.49
CA ALA A 28 11.55 11.03 -3.11
C ALA A 28 12.57 11.79 -3.97
N ALA A 29 12.34 11.89 -5.27
CA ALA A 29 13.18 12.66 -6.19
C ALA A 29 13.13 14.17 -5.89
N PHE A 30 11.95 14.71 -5.57
CA PHE A 30 11.82 16.11 -5.15
C PHE A 30 12.53 16.39 -3.82
N HIS A 31 12.43 15.46 -2.87
CA HIS A 31 13.13 15.55 -1.58
C HIS A 31 14.66 15.49 -1.74
N ASP A 32 15.15 14.65 -2.66
CA ASP A 32 16.58 14.56 -3.00
C ASP A 32 17.07 15.83 -3.69
N HIS A 33 16.32 16.33 -4.68
CA HIS A 33 16.62 17.58 -5.37
C HIS A 33 16.69 18.80 -4.42
N ALA A 34 15.92 18.78 -3.34
CA ALA A 34 15.93 19.82 -2.31
C ALA A 34 17.13 19.72 -1.34
N GLY A 35 18.05 18.76 -1.53
CA GLY A 35 19.27 18.61 -0.73
C GLY A 35 19.10 17.81 0.56
N GLU A 36 17.96 17.14 0.75
CA GLU A 36 17.66 16.34 1.95
C GLU A 36 17.88 14.81 1.71
N GLY A 37 18.41 14.45 0.53
CA GLY A 37 18.62 13.07 0.09
C GLY A 37 17.32 12.36 -0.35
N ALA A 38 17.36 11.14 -0.85
CA ALA A 38 16.15 10.36 -1.18
C ALA A 38 15.36 9.85 0.05
N GLY A 39 15.64 10.38 1.24
CA GLY A 39 15.03 10.00 2.49
C GLY A 39 15.53 8.66 3.07
N ASN A 40 15.30 8.44 4.36
CA ASN A 40 15.71 7.21 5.05
C ASN A 40 14.84 6.01 4.60
N PHE A 41 15.39 4.80 4.66
CA PHE A 41 14.70 3.54 4.36
C PHE A 41 13.33 3.40 5.05
N VAL A 42 13.19 3.97 6.26
CA VAL A 42 11.92 3.97 7.00
C VAL A 42 10.75 4.58 6.21
N PHE A 43 11.01 5.51 5.27
CA PHE A 43 9.98 6.10 4.42
C PHE A 43 9.44 5.15 3.34
N TYR A 44 10.22 4.15 2.97
CA TYR A 44 9.87 3.16 1.97
C TYR A 44 9.04 2.04 2.58
N LEU A 45 9.17 1.81 3.89
CA LEU A 45 8.51 0.70 4.60
C LEU A 45 6.99 0.66 4.44
N PRO A 46 6.22 1.77 4.56
CA PRO A 46 4.76 1.70 4.41
C PRO A 46 4.31 1.13 3.06
N GLY A 47 4.89 1.63 1.96
CA GLY A 47 4.60 1.15 0.61
C GLY A 47 5.08 -0.28 0.38
N ILE A 48 6.24 -0.66 0.93
CA ILE A 48 6.76 -2.04 0.88
C ILE A 48 5.82 -3.00 1.61
N LEU A 49 5.42 -2.69 2.84
CA LEU A 49 4.51 -3.52 3.63
C LEU A 49 3.16 -3.69 2.93
N ALA A 50 2.59 -2.61 2.40
CA ALA A 50 1.36 -2.67 1.63
C ALA A 50 1.52 -3.52 0.35
N THR A 51 2.66 -3.45 -0.33
CA THR A 51 2.94 -4.24 -1.54
C THR A 51 3.09 -5.74 -1.21
N VAL A 52 3.81 -6.09 -0.15
CA VAL A 52 3.89 -7.49 0.31
C VAL A 52 2.52 -7.99 0.74
N GLY A 53 1.75 -7.16 1.45
CA GLY A 53 0.36 -7.45 1.80
C GLY A 53 -0.49 -7.74 0.57
N LEU A 54 -0.36 -6.95 -0.50
CA LEU A 54 -1.05 -7.14 -1.77
C LEU A 54 -0.73 -8.50 -2.40
N PHE A 55 0.55 -8.86 -2.51
CA PHE A 55 0.93 -10.14 -3.11
C PHE A 55 0.50 -11.33 -2.26
N LEU A 56 0.63 -11.25 -0.93
CA LEU A 56 0.15 -12.31 -0.05
C LEU A 56 -1.37 -12.46 -0.12
N LEU A 57 -2.12 -11.35 -0.14
CA LEU A 57 -3.58 -11.41 -0.21
C LEU A 57 -4.02 -12.06 -1.50
N ASN A 58 -3.47 -11.63 -2.64
CA ASN A 58 -3.99 -11.91 -3.98
C ASN A 58 -3.47 -13.23 -4.60
N ASN A 59 -2.44 -13.86 -4.03
CA ASN A 59 -1.99 -15.19 -4.45
C ASN A 59 -2.74 -16.36 -3.77
N LEU A 60 -3.64 -16.07 -2.83
CA LEU A 60 -4.45 -17.10 -2.16
C LEU A 60 -5.66 -17.54 -3.02
N PRO A 61 -6.11 -18.79 -2.88
CA PRO A 61 -7.25 -19.32 -3.65
C PRO A 61 -8.57 -18.61 -3.28
N ASN A 62 -9.44 -18.35 -4.27
CA ASN A 62 -10.74 -17.66 -4.07
C ASN A 62 -11.73 -18.38 -3.13
N PRO A 63 -11.83 -19.73 -3.11
CA PRO A 63 -12.74 -20.44 -2.21
C PRO A 63 -12.57 -20.11 -0.73
N LEU A 64 -11.37 -19.67 -0.33
CA LEU A 64 -11.03 -19.23 1.01
C LEU A 64 -11.81 -17.98 1.47
N PHE A 65 -12.27 -17.17 0.51
CA PHE A 65 -12.97 -15.91 0.75
C PHE A 65 -14.46 -15.98 0.40
N GLU A 66 -14.85 -16.93 -0.46
CA GLU A 66 -16.23 -17.11 -0.92
C GLU A 66 -17.02 -18.08 -0.01
N SER A 67 -16.37 -19.07 0.60
CA SER A 67 -17.05 -20.05 1.46
C SER A 67 -17.14 -19.56 2.91
N GLY A 68 -18.36 -19.48 3.45
CA GLY A 68 -18.60 -19.22 4.88
C GLY A 68 -17.98 -20.28 5.80
N ASP A 69 -17.70 -21.46 5.24
CA ASP A 69 -17.06 -22.58 5.93
C ASP A 69 -15.54 -22.55 5.86
N ALA A 70 -14.88 -21.60 5.20
CA ALA A 70 -13.41 -21.56 5.06
C ALA A 70 -12.65 -21.71 6.39
N TRP A 71 -13.23 -21.22 7.50
CA TRP A 71 -12.65 -21.32 8.84
C TRP A 71 -12.89 -22.68 9.50
N GLY A 72 -13.99 -23.38 9.17
CA GLY A 72 -14.38 -24.69 9.70
C GLY A 72 -14.14 -25.89 8.77
N ALA A 73 -13.84 -25.65 7.50
CA ALA A 73 -13.59 -26.68 6.50
C ALA A 73 -12.23 -27.33 6.79
N GLU A 74 -12.25 -28.64 7.08
CA GLU A 74 -11.06 -29.46 7.32
C GLU A 74 -10.09 -29.47 6.12
N GLU A 75 -10.60 -29.14 4.92
CA GLU A 75 -9.84 -29.14 3.67
C GLU A 75 -8.95 -27.90 3.47
N THR A 76 -9.18 -26.80 4.21
CA THR A 76 -8.36 -25.59 4.05
C THR A 76 -7.10 -25.66 4.90
N PRO A 77 -5.89 -25.67 4.28
CA PRO A 77 -4.64 -25.72 5.02
C PRO A 77 -4.46 -24.53 5.96
N VAL A 78 -4.04 -24.79 7.20
CA VAL A 78 -3.82 -23.75 8.24
C VAL A 78 -2.89 -22.62 7.77
N TRP A 79 -1.88 -22.94 6.97
CA TRP A 79 -0.94 -21.93 6.46
C TRP A 79 -1.62 -20.87 5.57
N GLN A 80 -2.66 -21.23 4.82
CA GLN A 80 -3.41 -20.28 4.00
C GLN A 80 -4.17 -19.28 4.87
N LYS A 81 -4.80 -19.75 5.96
CA LYS A 81 -5.48 -18.91 6.96
C LYS A 81 -4.48 -17.94 7.61
N ILE A 82 -3.29 -18.43 7.99
CA ILE A 82 -2.22 -17.60 8.55
C ILE A 82 -1.77 -16.52 7.54
N LEU A 83 -1.62 -16.85 6.26
CA LEU A 83 -1.22 -15.88 5.25
C LEU A 83 -2.27 -14.78 5.03
N ILE A 84 -3.57 -15.07 5.15
CA ILE A 84 -4.61 -14.02 5.14
C ILE A 84 -4.37 -13.05 6.30
N VAL A 85 -4.20 -13.59 7.51
CA VAL A 85 -4.02 -12.77 8.71
C VAL A 85 -2.77 -11.90 8.56
N ILE A 86 -1.64 -12.49 8.14
CA ILE A 86 -0.39 -11.76 7.90
C ILE A 86 -0.59 -10.67 6.85
N SER A 87 -1.27 -10.98 5.74
CA SER A 87 -1.54 -9.99 4.70
C SER A 87 -2.33 -8.78 5.22
N ILE A 88 -3.41 -9.02 5.97
CA ILE A 88 -4.21 -7.96 6.57
C ILE A 88 -3.36 -7.16 7.58
N MET A 89 -2.57 -7.85 8.41
CA MET A 89 -1.66 -7.19 9.35
C MET A 89 -0.63 -6.31 8.65
N LEU A 90 -0.10 -6.72 7.49
CA LEU A 90 0.84 -5.91 6.71
C LEU A 90 0.19 -4.65 6.15
N HIS A 91 -1.05 -4.73 5.65
CA HIS A 91 -1.79 -3.55 5.20
C HIS A 91 -2.04 -2.57 6.36
N LEU A 92 -2.48 -3.09 7.53
CA LEU A 92 -2.69 -2.28 8.73
C LEU A 92 -1.38 -1.67 9.26
N ALA A 93 -0.30 -2.44 9.28
CA ALA A 93 1.01 -1.96 9.67
C ALA A 93 1.50 -0.86 8.73
N GLY A 94 1.30 -1.00 7.42
CA GLY A 94 1.57 0.05 6.43
C GLY A 94 0.80 1.34 6.71
N LEU A 95 -0.51 1.25 7.01
CA LEU A 95 -1.35 2.40 7.36
C LEU A 95 -0.88 3.12 8.62
N ILE A 96 -0.57 2.36 9.68
CA ILE A 96 -0.07 2.94 10.94
C ILE A 96 1.30 3.61 10.71
N MET A 97 2.20 2.93 9.98
CA MET A 97 3.53 3.43 9.68
C MET A 97 3.50 4.72 8.86
N THR A 98 2.62 4.84 7.86
CA THR A 98 2.55 6.06 7.04
C THR A 98 2.06 7.27 7.85
N ILE A 99 1.10 7.07 8.77
CA ILE A 99 0.65 8.12 9.71
C ILE A 99 1.81 8.53 10.63
N TRP A 100 2.54 7.54 11.15
CA TRP A 100 3.70 7.80 12.02
C TRP A 100 4.81 8.57 11.28
N VAL A 101 5.15 8.17 10.04
CA VAL A 101 6.13 8.84 9.18
C VAL A 101 5.74 10.30 8.97
N PHE A 102 4.49 10.56 8.59
CA PHE A 102 3.97 11.91 8.40
C PHE A 102 4.03 12.74 9.70
N ALA A 103 3.63 12.18 10.83
CA ALA A 103 3.60 12.88 12.12
C ALA A 103 5.01 13.17 12.67
N HIS A 104 5.91 12.18 12.63
CA HIS A 104 7.30 12.32 13.11
C HIS A 104 8.03 13.45 12.38
N TRP A 105 7.81 13.54 11.06
CA TRP A 105 8.55 14.48 10.22
C TRP A 105 7.95 15.88 10.23
N ASN A 106 6.62 16.01 10.35
CA ASN A 106 5.99 17.31 10.65
C ASN A 106 6.49 17.87 11.98
N LYS A 107 6.64 17.04 13.02
CA LYS A 107 7.16 17.47 14.31
C LYS A 107 8.64 17.92 14.24
N LYS A 108 9.48 17.23 13.46
CA LYS A 108 10.88 17.64 13.24
C LYS A 108 11.01 18.94 12.45
N GLY A 109 10.18 19.14 11.42
CA GLY A 109 10.19 20.37 10.62
C GLY A 109 9.84 21.65 11.41
N TYR A 110 9.13 21.51 12.53
CA TYR A 110 8.85 22.62 13.46
C TYR A 110 10.03 23.01 14.37
N LEU A 111 11.00 22.12 14.57
CA LEU A 111 12.13 22.34 15.48
C LEU A 111 13.40 22.86 14.77
N ASP A 112 13.41 22.84 13.43
CA ASP A 112 14.58 23.18 12.60
C ASP A 112 14.48 24.59 12.00
N THR A 113 13.97 25.56 12.76
CA THR A 113 13.71 26.95 12.32
C THR A 113 14.96 27.84 12.26
N ASN A 114 16.17 27.29 12.32
CA ASN A 114 17.41 28.07 12.41
C ASN A 114 18.05 28.46 11.06
N TYR A 115 17.43 28.14 9.91
CA TYR A 115 17.93 28.53 8.59
C TYR A 115 17.04 29.58 7.89
N PRO A 116 17.52 30.82 7.70
CA PRO A 116 16.76 31.86 7.00
C PRO A 116 16.87 31.64 5.47
N GLY A 117 15.78 31.24 4.82
CA GLY A 117 15.67 31.34 3.35
C GLY A 117 14.89 30.24 2.63
N PHE A 118 14.68 29.07 3.23
CA PHE A 118 13.93 27.97 2.62
C PHE A 118 13.04 27.33 3.70
N LYS A 119 11.73 27.24 3.49
CA LYS A 119 10.83 26.59 4.46
C LYS A 119 10.96 25.07 4.31
N PRO A 120 11.77 24.37 5.14
CA PRO A 120 12.07 22.94 4.95
C PRO A 120 10.81 22.07 5.18
N THR A 121 9.77 22.66 5.78
CA THR A 121 8.49 22.03 6.06
C THR A 121 7.77 21.52 4.83
N LYS A 122 7.79 22.22 3.69
CA LYS A 122 6.99 21.81 2.51
C LYS A 122 7.52 20.56 1.82
N VAL A 123 8.85 20.46 1.67
CA VAL A 123 9.52 19.31 1.04
C VAL A 123 9.30 18.06 1.88
N LYS A 124 9.50 18.21 3.19
CA LYS A 124 9.31 17.18 4.21
C LYS A 124 7.85 16.70 4.28
N GLN A 125 6.89 17.61 4.14
CA GLN A 125 5.47 17.29 4.10
C GLN A 125 5.06 16.52 2.85
N TYR A 126 5.61 16.88 1.68
CA TYR A 126 5.26 16.22 0.42
C TYR A 126 5.59 14.72 0.45
N LEU A 127 6.79 14.36 0.89
CA LEU A 127 7.19 12.94 1.01
C LEU A 127 6.28 12.14 1.96
N GLY A 128 5.89 12.75 3.09
CA GLY A 128 4.95 12.12 4.03
C GLY A 128 3.55 11.93 3.43
N ILE A 129 3.02 12.95 2.75
CA ILE A 129 1.70 12.86 2.07
C ILE A 129 1.74 11.82 0.95
N ALA A 130 2.81 11.80 0.15
CA ALA A 130 3.01 10.84 -0.93
C ALA A 130 3.04 9.40 -0.39
N SER A 131 3.70 9.16 0.75
CA SER A 131 3.68 7.86 1.43
C SER A 131 2.25 7.43 1.83
N ILE A 132 1.42 8.35 2.31
CA ILE A 132 0.03 8.06 2.69
C ILE A 132 -0.77 7.66 1.45
N VAL A 133 -0.71 8.50 0.41
CA VAL A 133 -1.42 8.28 -0.85
C VAL A 133 -0.99 6.96 -1.49
N GLN A 134 0.31 6.69 -1.56
CA GLN A 134 0.86 5.42 -2.03
C GLN A 134 0.27 4.23 -1.27
N THR A 135 0.36 4.25 0.06
CA THR A 135 -0.11 3.14 0.90
C THR A 135 -1.60 2.85 0.68
N ILE A 136 -2.43 3.90 0.63
CA ILE A 136 -3.87 3.78 0.39
C ILE A 136 -4.16 3.21 -1.00
N LEU A 137 -3.49 3.72 -2.04
CA LEU A 137 -3.70 3.24 -3.41
C LEU A 137 -3.32 1.76 -3.57
N ILE A 138 -2.23 1.30 -2.94
CA ILE A 138 -1.83 -0.11 -2.95
C ILE A 138 -2.86 -0.98 -2.22
N ILE A 139 -3.41 -0.52 -1.08
CA ILE A 139 -4.45 -1.26 -0.36
C ILE A 139 -5.73 -1.33 -1.19
N ILE A 140 -6.17 -0.24 -1.81
CA ILE A 140 -7.34 -0.24 -2.70
C ILE A 140 -7.11 -1.18 -3.88
N SER A 141 -5.93 -1.12 -4.51
CA SER A 141 -5.51 -2.03 -5.58
C SER A 141 -5.61 -3.49 -5.13
N SER A 142 -5.11 -3.80 -3.93
CA SER A 142 -5.13 -5.13 -3.32
C SER A 142 -6.56 -5.65 -3.11
N LEU A 143 -7.44 -4.82 -2.53
CA LEU A 143 -8.82 -5.18 -2.24
C LEU A 143 -9.67 -5.29 -3.51
N LEU A 144 -9.46 -4.41 -4.49
CA LEU A 144 -10.15 -4.47 -5.78
C LEU A 144 -9.81 -5.75 -6.53
N TRP A 145 -8.54 -6.13 -6.61
CA TRP A 145 -8.16 -7.39 -7.25
C TRP A 145 -8.79 -8.58 -6.54
N ARG A 146 -8.82 -8.59 -5.20
CA ARG A 146 -9.37 -9.71 -4.43
C ARG A 146 -10.89 -9.83 -4.57
N PHE A 147 -11.63 -8.72 -4.43
CA PHE A 147 -13.08 -8.77 -4.26
C PHE A 147 -13.89 -8.38 -5.50
N ALA A 148 -13.30 -7.66 -6.47
CA ALA A 148 -13.99 -7.32 -7.71
C ALA A 148 -13.70 -8.32 -8.85
N TRP A 149 -12.76 -9.25 -8.64
CA TRP A 149 -12.45 -10.31 -9.60
C TRP A 149 -13.53 -11.39 -9.59
N ILE A 150 -14.03 -11.76 -10.77
CA ILE A 150 -15.02 -12.82 -10.94
C ILE A 150 -14.31 -14.11 -11.31
N SER A 151 -14.41 -15.13 -10.45
CA SER A 151 -13.81 -16.46 -10.66
C SER A 151 -14.48 -17.19 -11.83
N GLU A 152 -13.72 -18.04 -12.54
CA GLU A 152 -14.21 -18.71 -13.74
C GLU A 152 -15.32 -19.73 -13.50
N GLU A 153 -15.43 -20.23 -12.26
CA GLU A 153 -16.48 -21.17 -11.83
C GLU A 153 -17.87 -20.52 -11.79
N ASN A 154 -17.93 -19.18 -11.80
CA ASN A 154 -19.17 -18.39 -11.82
C ASN A 154 -19.56 -17.90 -13.23
N TYR A 155 -18.95 -18.45 -14.30
CA TYR A 155 -19.27 -18.13 -15.70
C TYR A 155 -20.34 -19.01 -16.35
#